data_AF-A0A174JXG9-F1
#
_entry.id   AF-A0A174JXG9-F1
#
_cell.length_a   1.000
_cell.length_b   1.000
_cell.length_c   1.000
_cell.angle_alpha   90.00
_cell.angle_beta   90.00
_cell.angle_gamma   90.00
#
_symmetry.space_group_name_H-M   'P 1'
#
loop_
_entity.id
_entity.type
_entity.pdbx_description
1 polymer ?
#
loop_
_entity_poly.entity_id
_entity_poly.type
_entity_poly.pdbx_seq_one_letter_code
_entity_poly.pdbx_strand_id
1 'polypeptide(L)'
;MWVTFTCDENGRTLSGTDVLAALIVMQGMGVDAFGLNCSSGPAEMLEQMRRLTPYTTVPLIAKPNAGLPETVEGQAVYHCPPEEFASYAAGFAAAGVRIFGGCCGTTAEHVAALRAAVEAVDFSAFVPPRRDPDVIPCASEKEARFITPDIDVGETIECTSDLLEDILEAEENAPQGALKIAIYDEDDLYTFAENQYAVKDALCLWTDVPELLEQALRLYQGRAFWDGTGELEAAFLQEMARKYGLVLL
;
A
#
# COMPACT_ATOMS: atom_id res chain seq x y z
N MET A 1 2.00 9.60 -12.48
CA MET A 1 2.42 8.20 -12.65
C MET A 1 1.38 7.28 -12.02
N TRP A 2 1.16 6.08 -12.56
CA TRP A 2 0.32 5.05 -11.94
C TRP A 2 1.13 3.79 -11.67
N VAL A 3 0.70 2.98 -10.69
CA VAL A 3 1.38 1.74 -10.28
C VAL A 3 0.37 0.61 -10.13
N THR A 4 0.76 -0.61 -10.49
CA THR A 4 -0.01 -1.82 -10.20
C THR A 4 0.84 -2.89 -9.52
N PHE A 5 0.21 -3.64 -8.63
CA PHE A 5 0.79 -4.78 -7.92
C PHE A 5 0.12 -6.08 -8.36
N THR A 6 0.79 -7.20 -8.12
CA THR A 6 0.21 -8.54 -8.27
C THR A 6 0.19 -9.20 -6.89
N CYS A 7 -0.90 -9.88 -6.56
CA CYS A 7 -1.07 -10.54 -5.27
C CYS A 7 -1.82 -11.87 -5.41
N ASP A 8 -1.74 -12.72 -4.41
CA ASP A 8 -2.58 -13.91 -4.32
C ASP A 8 -4.03 -13.56 -3.93
N GLU A 9 -4.85 -14.58 -3.73
CA GLU A 9 -6.25 -14.47 -3.26
C GLU A 9 -6.38 -13.79 -1.88
N ASN A 10 -5.34 -13.88 -1.04
CA ASN A 10 -5.29 -13.25 0.28
C ASN A 10 -4.82 -11.79 0.21
N GLY A 11 -4.55 -11.27 -0.98
CA GLY A 11 -4.07 -9.90 -1.17
C GLY A 11 -2.60 -9.73 -0.81
N ARG A 12 -1.79 -10.80 -0.83
CA ARG A 12 -0.36 -10.77 -0.52
C ARG A 12 0.48 -10.84 -1.79
N THR A 13 1.47 -9.97 -1.90
CA THR A 13 2.50 -10.04 -2.95
C THR A 13 3.40 -11.26 -2.74
N LEU A 14 4.26 -11.58 -3.72
CA LEU A 14 5.27 -12.64 -3.57
C LEU A 14 6.21 -12.40 -2.38
N SER A 15 6.51 -11.14 -2.06
CA SER A 15 7.32 -10.75 -0.90
C SER A 15 6.53 -10.75 0.42
N GLY A 16 5.24 -11.07 0.41
CA GLY A 16 4.36 -11.10 1.58
C GLY A 16 3.73 -9.76 1.95
N THR A 17 3.94 -8.70 1.16
CA THR A 17 3.33 -7.38 1.39
C THR A 17 1.83 -7.44 1.16
N ASP A 18 1.03 -6.95 2.11
CA ASP A 18 -0.38 -6.70 1.90
C ASP A 18 -0.56 -5.57 0.87
N VAL A 19 -1.37 -5.80 -0.17
CA VAL A 19 -1.70 -4.76 -1.15
C VAL A 19 -2.39 -3.53 -0.54
N LEU A 20 -2.98 -3.64 0.64
CA LEU A 20 -3.46 -2.47 1.40
C LEU A 20 -2.30 -1.62 1.93
N ALA A 21 -1.23 -2.25 2.43
CA ALA A 21 0.00 -1.56 2.81
C ALA A 21 0.60 -0.85 1.60
N ALA A 22 0.71 -1.57 0.47
CA ALA A 22 1.21 -1.00 -0.78
C ALA A 22 0.37 0.20 -1.27
N LEU A 23 -0.96 0.13 -1.18
CA LEU A 23 -1.85 1.26 -1.49
C LEU A 23 -1.52 2.47 -0.60
N ILE A 24 -1.43 2.28 0.71
CA ILE A 24 -1.18 3.35 1.68
C ILE A 24 0.14 4.04 1.40
N VAL A 25 1.21 3.28 1.15
CA VAL A 25 2.54 3.81 0.81
C VAL A 25 2.48 4.58 -0.51
N MET A 26 2.02 3.94 -1.58
CA MET A 26 2.09 4.51 -2.93
C MET A 26 1.23 5.76 -3.08
N GLN A 27 0.02 5.77 -2.50
CA GLN A 27 -0.81 6.97 -2.52
C GLN A 27 -0.23 8.10 -1.66
N GLY A 28 0.45 7.77 -0.56
CA GLY A 28 1.18 8.74 0.26
C GLY A 28 2.31 9.40 -0.53
N MET A 29 2.99 8.65 -1.40
CA MET A 29 4.02 9.15 -2.32
C MET A 29 3.45 9.90 -3.55
N GLY A 30 2.12 10.00 -3.68
CA GLY A 30 1.46 10.83 -4.70
C GLY A 30 1.30 10.17 -6.07
N VAL A 31 1.12 8.85 -6.15
CA VAL A 31 0.69 8.21 -7.42
C VAL A 31 -0.68 8.75 -7.86
N ASP A 32 -0.91 8.86 -9.17
CA ASP A 32 -2.20 9.32 -9.72
C ASP A 32 -3.26 8.22 -9.71
N ALA A 33 -2.85 6.96 -9.65
CA ALA A 33 -3.72 5.79 -9.57
C ALA A 33 -2.93 4.57 -9.06
N PHE A 34 -3.65 3.68 -8.35
CA PHE A 34 -3.11 2.44 -7.80
C PHE A 34 -4.00 1.27 -8.25
N GLY A 35 -3.44 0.09 -8.45
CA GLY A 35 -4.32 -1.07 -8.58
C GLY A 35 -3.63 -2.41 -8.70
N LEU A 36 -4.37 -3.39 -9.20
CA LEU A 36 -3.93 -4.77 -9.27
C LEU A 36 -3.96 -5.29 -10.71
N ASN A 37 -3.02 -6.18 -11.01
CA ASN A 37 -2.94 -6.89 -12.27
C ASN A 37 -2.52 -8.35 -12.05
N CYS A 38 -2.84 -9.21 -13.01
CA CYS A 38 -2.44 -10.62 -13.01
C CYS A 38 -2.93 -11.41 -11.77
N SER A 39 -2.29 -12.56 -11.51
CA SER A 39 -2.56 -13.59 -10.51
C SER A 39 -3.97 -14.19 -10.53
N SER A 40 -4.98 -13.36 -10.37
CA SER A 40 -6.35 -13.77 -10.06
C SER A 40 -7.31 -13.41 -11.18
N GLY A 41 -8.46 -14.08 -11.19
CA GLY A 41 -9.55 -13.76 -12.09
C GLY A 41 -10.30 -12.48 -11.68
N PRO A 42 -11.35 -12.10 -12.43
CA PRO A 42 -12.14 -10.92 -12.14
C PRO A 42 -12.84 -10.96 -10.78
N ALA A 43 -13.24 -12.15 -10.32
CA ALA A 43 -13.99 -12.32 -9.07
C ALA A 43 -13.12 -12.03 -7.84
N GLU A 44 -11.96 -12.68 -7.77
CA GLU A 44 -11.02 -12.53 -6.66
C GLU A 44 -10.43 -11.11 -6.64
N MET A 45 -10.13 -10.54 -7.82
CA MET A 45 -9.65 -9.16 -7.89
C MET A 45 -10.71 -8.17 -7.43
N LEU A 46 -12.00 -8.40 -7.70
CA LEU A 46 -13.09 -7.53 -7.24
C LEU A 46 -13.19 -7.52 -5.72
N GLU A 47 -12.96 -8.66 -5.05
CA GLU A 47 -12.88 -8.72 -3.60
C GLU A 47 -11.77 -7.82 -3.06
N GLN A 48 -10.58 -7.88 -3.66
CA GLN A 48 -9.47 -7.01 -3.27
C GLN A 48 -9.78 -5.53 -3.54
N MET A 49 -10.41 -5.18 -4.67
CA MET A 49 -10.82 -3.79 -4.92
C MET A 49 -11.77 -3.27 -3.85
N ARG A 50 -12.73 -4.10 -3.39
CA ARG A 50 -13.64 -3.73 -2.29
C ARG A 50 -12.90 -3.54 -0.97
N ARG A 51 -11.89 -4.37 -0.68
CA ARG A 51 -11.04 -4.24 0.52
C ARG A 51 -10.21 -2.95 0.50
N LEU A 52 -9.73 -2.54 -0.66
CA LEU A 52 -8.93 -1.33 -0.85
C LEU A 52 -9.76 -0.03 -0.87
N THR A 53 -11.01 -0.10 -1.36
CA THR A 53 -11.87 1.07 -1.57
C THR A 53 -11.95 2.00 -0.36
N PRO A 54 -12.17 1.54 0.89
CA PRO A 54 -12.29 2.42 2.06
C PRO A 54 -11.08 3.33 2.31
N TYR A 55 -9.89 2.89 1.88
CA TYR A 55 -8.62 3.54 2.21
C TYR A 55 -8.01 4.31 1.03
N THR A 56 -8.52 4.09 -0.18
CA THR A 56 -7.98 4.73 -1.37
C THR A 56 -8.31 6.23 -1.41
N THR A 57 -7.33 7.02 -1.80
CA THR A 57 -7.48 8.45 -2.11
C THR A 57 -7.39 8.74 -3.60
N VAL A 58 -7.00 7.74 -4.37
CA VAL A 58 -6.73 7.82 -5.80
C VAL A 58 -7.64 6.83 -6.55
N PRO A 59 -7.92 7.05 -7.84
CA PRO A 59 -8.64 6.09 -8.66
C PRO A 59 -7.97 4.70 -8.65
N LEU A 60 -8.79 3.64 -8.63
CA LEU A 60 -8.29 2.27 -8.68
C LEU A 60 -8.15 1.73 -10.12
N ILE A 61 -7.21 0.80 -10.31
CA ILE A 61 -6.93 0.08 -11.55
C ILE A 61 -7.23 -1.42 -11.36
N ALA A 62 -7.97 -2.03 -12.29
CA ALA A 62 -8.18 -3.48 -12.30
C ALA A 62 -7.79 -4.07 -13.66
N LYS A 63 -6.84 -5.00 -13.64
CA LYS A 63 -6.37 -5.75 -14.82
C LYS A 63 -6.27 -7.26 -14.52
N PRO A 64 -7.38 -7.95 -14.25
CA PRO A 64 -7.36 -9.37 -13.91
C PRO A 64 -6.96 -10.25 -15.10
N ASN A 65 -6.62 -11.50 -14.80
CA ASN A 65 -6.52 -12.55 -15.81
C ASN A 65 -7.91 -12.94 -16.33
N ALA A 66 -7.98 -13.62 -17.48
CA ALA A 66 -9.22 -14.22 -17.99
C ALA A 66 -9.62 -15.47 -17.18
N GLY A 67 -9.80 -15.31 -15.87
CA GLY A 67 -10.02 -16.37 -14.91
C GLY A 67 -8.73 -16.87 -14.25
N LEU A 68 -8.86 -17.83 -13.35
CA LEU A 68 -7.72 -18.51 -12.74
C LEU A 68 -7.03 -19.41 -13.79
N PRO A 69 -5.69 -19.49 -13.79
CA PRO A 69 -4.96 -20.34 -14.70
C PRO A 69 -5.18 -21.83 -14.36
N GLU A 70 -5.56 -22.63 -15.35
CA GLU A 70 -5.53 -24.09 -15.28
C GLU A 70 -4.31 -24.62 -16.03
N THR A 71 -3.62 -25.62 -15.48
CA THR A 71 -2.48 -26.24 -16.18
C THR A 71 -2.99 -27.36 -17.08
N VAL A 72 -2.96 -27.13 -18.38
CA VAL A 72 -3.31 -28.10 -19.41
C VAL A 72 -2.07 -28.39 -20.25
N GLU A 73 -1.61 -29.64 -20.27
CA GLU A 73 -0.39 -30.07 -21.01
C GLU A 73 0.87 -29.23 -20.68
N GLY A 74 0.98 -28.75 -19.43
CA GLY A 74 2.11 -27.92 -18.99
C GLY A 74 2.02 -26.45 -19.41
N GLN A 75 0.90 -26.01 -19.99
CA GLN A 75 0.62 -24.62 -20.32
C GLN A 75 -0.51 -24.07 -19.45
N ALA A 76 -0.42 -22.79 -19.09
CA ALA A 76 -1.50 -22.10 -18.40
C ALA A 76 -2.60 -21.73 -19.40
N VAL A 77 -3.79 -22.28 -19.20
CA VAL A 77 -5.00 -22.01 -19.98
C VAL A 77 -5.98 -21.22 -19.11
N TYR A 78 -6.70 -20.29 -19.73
CA TYR A 78 -7.62 -19.37 -19.09
C TYR A 78 -9.01 -19.56 -19.68
N HIS A 79 -10.01 -19.75 -18.83
CA HIS A 79 -11.32 -20.23 -19.24
C HIS A 79 -12.45 -19.20 -19.12
N CYS A 80 -12.19 -18.01 -18.59
CA CYS A 80 -13.20 -16.95 -18.51
C CYS A 80 -13.42 -16.35 -19.91
N PRO A 81 -14.63 -16.45 -20.49
CA PRO A 81 -14.92 -15.86 -21.79
C PRO A 81 -15.13 -14.34 -21.71
N PRO A 82 -15.07 -13.62 -22.84
CA PRO A 82 -15.23 -12.16 -22.89
C PRO A 82 -16.47 -11.61 -22.16
N GLU A 83 -17.62 -12.27 -22.32
CA GLU A 83 -18.88 -11.85 -21.71
C GLU A 83 -18.87 -11.98 -20.18
N GLU A 84 -18.28 -13.06 -19.67
CA GLU A 84 -18.16 -13.29 -18.23
C GLU A 84 -17.17 -12.29 -17.63
N PHE A 85 -16.02 -12.09 -18.28
CA PHE A 85 -15.02 -11.10 -17.86
C PHE A 85 -15.61 -9.69 -17.78
N ALA A 86 -16.35 -9.28 -18.81
CA ALA A 86 -16.96 -7.95 -18.87
C ALA A 86 -18.10 -7.76 -17.87
N SER A 87 -18.76 -8.82 -17.42
CA SER A 87 -19.85 -8.74 -16.44
C SER A 87 -19.42 -8.12 -15.10
N TYR A 88 -18.12 -8.19 -14.75
CA TYR A 88 -17.56 -7.61 -13.54
C TYR A 88 -17.35 -6.10 -13.61
N ALA A 89 -17.46 -5.47 -14.79
CA ALA A 89 -17.17 -4.04 -14.97
C ALA A 89 -17.97 -3.14 -14.03
N ALA A 90 -19.27 -3.41 -13.85
CA ALA A 90 -20.13 -2.64 -12.95
C ALA A 90 -19.71 -2.83 -11.47
N GLY A 91 -19.33 -4.05 -11.08
CA GLY A 91 -18.83 -4.35 -9.74
C GLY A 91 -17.53 -3.61 -9.45
N PHE A 92 -16.59 -3.62 -10.39
CA PHE A 92 -15.33 -2.89 -10.30
C PHE A 92 -15.55 -1.37 -10.20
N ALA A 93 -16.44 -0.82 -11.04
CA ALA A 93 -16.76 0.61 -10.98
C ALA A 93 -17.36 1.04 -9.63
N ALA A 94 -18.25 0.20 -9.08
CA ALA A 94 -18.82 0.38 -7.75
C ALA A 94 -17.75 0.28 -6.64
N ALA A 95 -16.70 -0.51 -6.85
CA ALA A 95 -15.52 -0.60 -5.99
C ALA A 95 -14.45 0.48 -6.31
N GLY A 96 -14.80 1.59 -6.97
CA GLY A 96 -13.89 2.71 -7.17
C GLY A 96 -12.89 2.55 -8.32
N VAL A 97 -12.96 1.48 -9.12
CA VAL A 97 -12.12 1.31 -10.32
C VAL A 97 -12.48 2.34 -11.38
N ARG A 98 -11.48 2.97 -11.97
CA ARG A 98 -11.61 3.94 -13.08
C ARG A 98 -10.75 3.61 -14.28
N ILE A 99 -9.75 2.74 -14.11
CA ILE A 99 -8.92 2.25 -15.21
C ILE A 99 -9.10 0.74 -15.27
N PHE A 100 -9.67 0.28 -16.39
CA PHE A 100 -10.02 -1.12 -16.60
C PHE A 100 -9.10 -1.71 -17.67
N GLY A 101 -8.76 -2.99 -17.51
CA GLY A 101 -8.08 -3.74 -18.56
C GLY A 101 -8.03 -5.22 -18.24
N GLY A 102 -7.16 -5.91 -18.97
CA GLY A 102 -6.88 -7.32 -18.78
C GLY A 102 -5.39 -7.59 -18.66
N CYS A 103 -5.06 -8.79 -18.16
CA CYS A 103 -3.72 -9.35 -18.13
C CYS A 103 -3.69 -10.70 -18.88
N CYS A 104 -3.17 -11.78 -18.28
CA CYS A 104 -3.01 -13.06 -18.96
C CYS A 104 -4.36 -13.67 -19.37
N GLY A 105 -4.38 -14.30 -20.55
CA GLY A 105 -5.59 -14.90 -21.13
C GLY A 105 -6.56 -13.90 -21.77
N THR A 106 -6.42 -12.59 -21.52
CA THR A 106 -7.31 -11.59 -22.14
C THR A 106 -6.94 -11.34 -23.60
N THR A 107 -7.96 -11.18 -24.44
CA THR A 107 -7.84 -11.00 -25.90
C THR A 107 -8.49 -9.70 -26.36
N ALA A 108 -8.38 -9.37 -27.65
CA ALA A 108 -9.10 -8.22 -28.22
C ALA A 108 -10.62 -8.32 -28.03
N GLU A 109 -11.18 -9.54 -28.04
CA GLU A 109 -12.60 -9.78 -27.78
C GLU A 109 -12.98 -9.42 -26.34
N HIS A 110 -12.13 -9.76 -25.36
CA HIS A 110 -12.31 -9.35 -23.96
C HIS A 110 -12.31 -7.84 -23.82
N VAL A 111 -11.37 -7.15 -24.48
CA VAL A 111 -11.27 -5.69 -24.42
C VAL A 111 -12.50 -5.04 -25.07
N ALA A 112 -13.00 -5.59 -26.18
CA ALA A 112 -14.21 -5.11 -26.83
C ALA A 112 -15.46 -5.27 -25.94
N ALA A 113 -15.62 -6.45 -25.31
CA ALA A 113 -16.70 -6.71 -24.37
C ALA A 113 -16.61 -5.80 -23.13
N LEU A 114 -15.41 -5.65 -22.55
CA LEU A 114 -15.16 -4.78 -21.41
C LEU A 114 -15.48 -3.31 -21.73
N ARG A 115 -15.09 -2.82 -22.92
CA ARG A 115 -15.43 -1.47 -23.36
C ARG A 115 -16.95 -1.26 -23.40
N ALA A 116 -17.68 -2.18 -24.03
CA ALA A 116 -19.14 -2.08 -24.11
C ALA A 116 -19.79 -2.10 -22.72
N ALA A 117 -19.29 -2.94 -21.80
CA ALA A 117 -19.78 -2.98 -20.43
C ALA A 117 -19.47 -1.68 -19.66
N VAL A 118 -18.25 -1.13 -19.79
CA VAL A 118 -17.84 0.13 -19.15
C VAL A 118 -18.64 1.33 -19.68
N GLU A 119 -18.95 1.39 -20.98
CA GLU A 119 -19.80 2.44 -21.57
C GLU A 119 -21.23 2.42 -21.00
N ALA A 120 -21.70 1.29 -20.49
CA ALA A 120 -23.01 1.13 -19.86
C ALA A 120 -23.02 1.41 -18.34
N VAL A 121 -21.85 1.64 -17.72
CA VAL A 121 -21.73 1.91 -16.28
C VAL A 121 -22.07 3.37 -15.97
N ASP A 122 -22.93 3.58 -14.97
CA ASP A 122 -23.09 4.89 -14.34
C ASP A 122 -22.05 5.10 -13.23
N PHE A 123 -20.99 5.84 -13.54
CA PHE A 123 -19.93 6.17 -12.58
C PHE A 123 -20.35 7.17 -11.50
N SER A 124 -21.47 7.88 -11.68
CA SER A 124 -21.96 8.85 -10.69
C SER A 124 -22.53 8.17 -9.43
N ALA A 125 -22.85 6.88 -9.53
CA ALA A 125 -23.31 6.07 -8.41
C ALA A 125 -22.21 5.75 -7.38
N PHE A 126 -20.94 5.95 -7.71
CA PHE A 126 -19.86 5.75 -6.74
C PHE A 126 -19.88 6.86 -5.68
N VAL A 127 -20.09 6.46 -4.43
CA VAL A 127 -19.97 7.34 -3.27
C VAL A 127 -18.58 7.12 -2.67
N PRO A 128 -17.70 8.15 -2.67
CA PRO A 128 -16.43 8.06 -1.98
C PRO A 128 -16.63 7.66 -0.51
N PRO A 129 -15.87 6.70 0.02
CA PRO A 129 -16.02 6.27 1.40
C PRO A 129 -15.73 7.43 2.34
N ARG A 130 -16.58 7.59 3.36
CA ARG A 130 -16.33 8.54 4.45
C ARG A 130 -15.10 8.06 5.22
N ARG A 131 -14.12 8.93 5.36
CA ARG A 131 -12.94 8.68 6.19
C ARG A 131 -13.18 9.18 7.61
N ASP A 132 -12.73 8.38 8.56
CA ASP A 132 -12.64 8.79 9.94
C ASP A 132 -11.38 9.67 10.08
N PRO A 133 -11.48 10.94 10.48
CA PRO A 133 -10.30 11.79 10.69
C PRO A 133 -9.36 11.26 11.76
N ASP A 134 -9.85 10.42 12.68
CA ASP A 134 -9.05 9.86 13.76
C ASP A 134 -8.30 8.58 13.33
N VAL A 135 -8.51 8.10 12.10
CA VAL A 135 -7.83 6.92 11.55
C VAL A 135 -6.81 7.37 10.50
N ILE A 136 -5.55 7.40 10.92
CA ILE A 136 -4.42 7.85 10.09
C ILE A 136 -3.69 6.61 9.53
N PRO A 137 -3.70 6.38 8.20
CA PRO A 137 -3.07 5.19 7.62
C PRO A 137 -1.56 5.35 7.48
N CYS A 138 -0.83 4.49 8.19
CA CYS A 138 0.59 4.19 8.06
C CYS A 138 0.78 2.77 7.49
N ALA A 139 2.02 2.37 7.28
CA ALA A 139 2.33 1.02 6.84
C ALA A 139 3.77 0.65 7.17
N SER A 140 4.00 -0.63 7.51
CA SER A 140 5.33 -1.24 7.39
C SER A 140 5.52 -1.82 5.99
N GLU A 141 6.64 -2.51 5.74
CA GLU A 141 6.87 -3.24 4.48
C GLU A 141 5.78 -4.29 4.21
N LYS A 142 5.22 -4.88 5.28
CA LYS A 142 4.32 -6.03 5.17
C LYS A 142 2.87 -5.69 5.42
N GLU A 143 2.60 -4.76 6.33
CA GLU A 143 1.25 -4.57 6.87
C GLU A 143 0.80 -3.11 6.86
N ALA A 144 -0.51 -2.93 6.66
CA ALA A 144 -1.15 -1.66 6.95
C ALA A 144 -1.22 -1.45 8.46
N ARG A 145 -1.04 -0.20 8.89
CA ARG A 145 -1.18 0.21 10.29
C ARG A 145 -2.01 1.48 10.36
N PHE A 146 -2.79 1.61 11.42
CA PHE A 146 -3.71 2.73 11.59
C PHE A 146 -3.46 3.32 12.96
N ILE A 147 -3.03 4.57 12.99
CA ILE A 147 -2.76 5.31 14.22
C ILE A 147 -3.83 6.39 14.42
N THR A 148 -3.93 6.88 15.65
CA THR A 148 -4.72 8.06 16.00
C THR A 148 -3.80 9.26 16.21
N PRO A 149 -4.32 10.50 16.20
CA PRO A 149 -3.51 11.69 16.52
C PRO A 149 -2.88 11.65 17.92
N ASP A 150 -3.47 10.91 18.85
CA ASP A 150 -3.03 10.74 20.24
C ASP A 150 -2.36 9.38 20.50
N ILE A 151 -1.81 8.75 19.45
CA ILE A 151 -1.12 7.45 19.53
C ILE A 151 -0.03 7.47 20.60
N ASP A 152 0.05 6.40 21.40
CA ASP A 152 1.17 6.21 22.32
C ASP A 152 2.39 5.72 21.54
N VAL A 153 3.49 6.48 21.64
CA VAL A 153 4.73 6.20 20.93
C VAL A 153 5.71 5.60 21.92
N GLY A 154 6.24 4.41 21.59
CA GLY A 154 7.18 3.71 22.46
C GLY A 154 8.48 4.47 22.73
N GLU A 155 9.30 3.89 23.60
CA GLU A 155 10.63 4.42 23.89
C GLU A 155 11.45 4.53 22.59
N THR A 156 12.35 5.52 22.56
CA THR A 156 13.19 5.74 21.38
C THR A 156 14.26 4.67 21.33
N ILE A 157 14.24 3.88 20.26
CA ILE A 157 15.24 2.86 19.97
C ILE A 157 16.35 3.49 19.11
N GLU A 158 17.59 3.29 19.52
CA GLU A 158 18.77 3.74 18.79
C GLU A 158 19.21 2.67 17.78
N CYS A 159 19.77 3.07 16.64
CA CYS A 159 20.25 2.14 15.62
C CYS A 159 21.60 1.50 16.00
N THR A 160 21.59 0.60 16.99
CA THR A 160 22.77 -0.17 17.39
C THR A 160 22.87 -1.52 16.67
N SER A 161 23.92 -2.31 16.95
CA SER A 161 24.03 -3.69 16.46
C SER A 161 22.88 -4.60 16.89
N ASP A 162 22.18 -4.20 17.96
CA ASP A 162 21.10 -4.99 18.58
C ASP A 162 19.71 -4.51 18.12
N LEU A 163 19.64 -3.59 17.15
CA LEU A 163 18.40 -2.98 16.66
C LEU A 163 17.32 -4.02 16.31
N LEU A 164 17.70 -5.16 15.71
CA LEU A 164 16.75 -6.23 15.43
C LEU A 164 16.10 -6.78 16.70
N GLU A 165 16.89 -7.04 17.73
CA GLU A 165 16.42 -7.58 19.00
C GLU A 165 15.55 -6.54 19.72
N ASP A 166 15.95 -5.27 19.67
CA ASP A 166 15.21 -4.15 20.26
C ASP A 166 13.83 -3.95 19.59
N ILE A 167 13.75 -4.05 18.25
CA ILE A 167 12.47 -3.99 17.52
C ILE A 167 11.56 -5.13 17.97
N LEU A 168 12.08 -6.36 18.02
CA LEU A 168 11.29 -7.53 18.39
C LEU A 168 10.83 -7.47 19.85
N GLU A 169 11.69 -7.02 20.76
CA GLU A 169 11.35 -6.83 22.18
C GLU A 169 10.24 -5.79 22.34
N ALA A 170 10.37 -4.65 21.67
CA ALA A 170 9.37 -3.58 21.73
C ALA A 170 8.01 -4.02 21.19
N GLU A 171 7.95 -4.75 20.08
CA GLU A 171 6.68 -5.16 19.48
C GLU A 171 6.05 -6.41 20.14
N GLU A 172 6.86 -7.34 20.65
CA GLU A 172 6.35 -8.62 21.17
C GLU A 172 6.18 -8.62 22.69
N ASN A 173 7.05 -7.93 23.43
CA ASN A 173 7.09 -7.99 24.89
C ASN A 173 6.66 -6.68 25.58
N ALA A 174 6.77 -5.54 24.89
CA ALA A 174 6.34 -4.24 25.40
C ALA A 174 5.52 -3.42 24.38
N PRO A 175 4.48 -3.99 23.74
CA PRO A 175 3.79 -3.37 22.63
C PRO A 175 3.16 -2.03 23.03
N GLN A 176 3.47 -1.01 22.23
CA GLN A 176 2.86 0.32 22.28
C GLN A 176 2.06 0.60 21.01
N GLY A 177 1.46 1.79 20.90
CA GLY A 177 0.71 2.17 19.69
C GLY A 177 1.60 2.32 18.45
N ALA A 178 2.88 2.66 18.64
CA ALA A 178 3.86 2.82 17.58
C ALA A 178 5.30 2.60 18.07
N LEU A 179 6.17 2.20 17.16
CA LEU A 179 7.61 2.09 17.37
C LEU A 179 8.30 3.41 17.05
N LYS A 180 9.35 3.78 17.79
CA LYS A 180 10.17 4.97 17.49
C LYS A 180 11.62 4.58 17.32
N ILE A 181 12.19 4.91 16.16
CA ILE A 181 13.60 4.68 15.84
C ILE A 181 14.28 6.02 15.57
N ALA A 182 15.39 6.27 16.25
CA ALA A 182 16.23 7.46 16.04
C ALA A 182 17.36 7.20 15.04
N ILE A 183 17.58 8.16 14.15
CA ILE A 183 18.71 8.19 13.20
C ILE A 183 19.59 9.39 13.55
N TYR A 184 20.74 9.14 14.16
CA TYR A 184 21.68 10.17 14.62
C TYR A 184 22.82 10.42 13.62
N ASP A 185 23.21 9.41 12.85
CA ASP A 185 24.27 9.55 11.84
C ASP A 185 24.04 8.69 10.58
N GLU A 186 25.03 8.66 9.69
CA GLU A 186 24.95 7.90 8.44
C GLU A 186 25.08 6.38 8.67
N ASP A 187 25.77 5.92 9.71
CA ASP A 187 25.93 4.50 10.01
C ASP A 187 24.57 3.92 10.46
N ASP A 188 23.79 4.70 11.21
CA ASP A 188 22.41 4.37 11.60
C ASP A 188 21.51 4.09 10.40
N LEU A 189 21.69 4.79 9.27
CA LEU A 189 20.89 4.54 8.06
C LEU A 189 21.11 3.14 7.50
N TYR A 190 22.35 2.64 7.54
CA TYR A 190 22.66 1.28 7.09
C TYR A 190 22.05 0.25 8.05
N THR A 191 22.25 0.45 9.35
CA THR A 191 21.68 -0.41 10.39
C THR A 191 20.15 -0.46 10.30
N PHE A 192 19.49 0.69 10.14
CA PHE A 192 18.06 0.77 9.93
C PHE A 192 17.63 0.05 8.65
N ALA A 193 18.31 0.30 7.53
CA ALA A 193 17.96 -0.31 6.25
C ALA A 193 18.06 -1.85 6.28
N GLU A 194 19.04 -2.39 7.01
CA GLU A 194 19.22 -3.84 7.17
C GLU A 194 18.17 -4.47 8.06
N ASN A 195 17.60 -3.74 9.03
CA ASN A 195 16.73 -4.31 10.08
C ASN A 195 15.25 -3.89 9.99
N GLN A 196 14.90 -2.89 9.18
CA GLN A 196 13.52 -2.36 9.06
C GLN A 196 12.46 -3.42 8.69
N TYR A 197 12.86 -4.55 8.11
CA TYR A 197 11.96 -5.66 7.75
C TYR A 197 11.28 -6.28 8.99
N ALA A 198 11.87 -6.10 10.18
CA ALA A 198 11.35 -6.60 11.44
C ALA A 198 10.19 -5.74 11.97
N VAL A 199 10.09 -4.48 11.54
CA VAL A 199 9.04 -3.55 11.99
C VAL A 199 7.69 -4.01 11.47
N LYS A 200 6.77 -4.34 12.37
CA LYS A 200 5.37 -4.66 12.06
C LYS A 200 4.48 -3.45 12.35
N ASP A 201 4.78 -2.66 13.37
CA ASP A 201 3.95 -1.56 13.83
C ASP A 201 4.15 -0.25 13.05
N ALA A 202 3.33 0.76 13.39
CA ALA A 202 3.50 2.08 12.82
C ALA A 202 4.84 2.64 13.28
N LEU A 203 5.63 3.18 12.34
CA LEU A 203 6.97 3.65 12.62
C LEU A 203 7.04 5.17 12.70
N CYS A 204 7.47 5.68 13.85
CA CYS A 204 7.98 7.02 14.03
C CYS A 204 9.48 7.02 13.70
N LEU A 205 9.87 7.76 12.66
CA LEU A 205 11.28 8.03 12.38
C LEU A 205 11.66 9.36 13.02
N TRP A 206 12.68 9.35 13.86
CA TRP A 206 13.11 10.53 14.60
C TRP A 206 14.55 10.93 14.26
N THR A 207 14.78 12.23 14.05
CA THR A 207 16.12 12.83 13.88
C THR A 207 15.99 14.36 13.87
N ASP A 208 17.00 15.07 14.36
CA ASP A 208 17.11 16.53 14.24
C ASP A 208 17.91 16.97 13.01
N VAL A 209 18.36 16.02 12.17
CA VAL A 209 19.15 16.30 10.97
C VAL A 209 18.28 16.11 9.72
N PRO A 210 17.95 17.18 8.97
CA PRO A 210 17.09 17.10 7.79
C PRO A 210 17.57 16.06 6.76
N GLU A 211 18.87 16.02 6.48
CA GLU A 211 19.44 15.11 5.49
C GLU A 211 19.28 13.64 5.89
N LEU A 212 19.34 13.32 7.19
CA LEU A 212 19.14 11.97 7.69
C LEU A 212 17.66 11.56 7.60
N LEU A 213 16.72 12.46 7.89
CA LEU A 213 15.29 12.15 7.77
C LEU A 213 14.95 11.82 6.31
N GLU A 214 15.40 12.65 5.37
CA GLU A 214 15.15 12.40 3.95
C GLU A 214 15.75 11.06 3.50
N GLN A 215 16.97 10.73 3.92
CA GLN A 215 17.60 9.46 3.57
C GLN A 215 16.89 8.26 4.19
N ALA A 216 16.49 8.35 5.47
CA ALA A 216 15.73 7.30 6.14
C ALA A 216 14.38 7.06 5.44
N LEU A 217 13.66 8.13 5.06
CA LEU A 217 12.41 8.02 4.31
C LEU A 217 12.58 7.42 2.91
N ARG A 218 13.73 7.63 2.27
CA ARG A 218 14.06 6.99 0.99
C ARG A 218 14.35 5.49 1.14
N LEU A 219 14.89 5.08 2.28
CA LEU A 219 15.24 3.70 2.58
C LEU A 219 14.03 2.90 3.09
N TYR A 220 13.12 3.57 3.82
CA TYR A 220 12.01 2.91 4.46
C TYR A 220 11.00 2.37 3.44
N GLN A 221 10.69 1.08 3.54
CA GLN A 221 9.74 0.39 2.66
C GLN A 221 8.29 0.45 3.18
N GLY A 222 7.95 1.50 3.93
CA GLY A 222 6.64 1.72 4.52
C GLY A 222 6.21 3.18 4.45
N ARG A 223 5.26 3.56 5.30
CA ARG A 223 4.79 4.92 5.47
C ARG A 223 4.91 5.34 6.93
N ALA A 224 6.01 6.03 7.22
CA ALA A 224 6.34 6.51 8.56
C ALA A 224 5.52 7.74 8.95
N PHE A 225 5.54 8.06 10.23
CA PHE A 225 5.04 9.32 10.76
C PHE A 225 6.11 10.07 11.55
N TRP A 226 5.84 11.35 11.79
CA TRP A 226 6.63 12.27 12.60
C TRP A 226 5.76 12.73 13.77
N ASP A 227 6.26 12.56 15.00
CA ASP A 227 5.53 12.81 16.24
C ASP A 227 5.67 14.26 16.77
N GLY A 228 6.41 15.12 16.06
CA GLY A 228 6.59 16.52 16.44
C GLY A 228 7.64 16.78 17.51
N THR A 229 8.40 15.77 17.95
CA THR A 229 9.34 15.91 19.08
C THR A 229 10.75 16.42 18.73
N GLY A 230 11.12 16.49 17.45
CA GLY A 230 12.41 17.03 16.99
C GLY A 230 12.35 18.47 16.46
N GLU A 231 13.52 19.07 16.25
CA GLU A 231 13.73 20.46 15.82
C GLU A 231 13.93 20.57 14.29
N LEU A 232 12.92 20.16 13.51
CA LEU A 232 12.94 20.30 12.04
C LEU A 232 12.03 21.43 11.55
N GLU A 233 12.46 22.14 10.50
CA GLU A 233 11.65 23.21 9.92
C GLU A 233 10.34 22.69 9.33
N ALA A 234 9.22 23.37 9.61
CA ALA A 234 7.90 22.98 9.10
C ALA A 234 7.86 22.90 7.57
N ALA A 235 8.56 23.79 6.86
CA ALA A 235 8.62 23.77 5.40
C ALA A 235 9.30 22.49 4.87
N PHE A 236 10.36 22.04 5.53
CA PHE A 236 11.05 20.80 5.22
C PHE A 236 10.16 19.58 5.47
N LEU A 237 9.51 19.50 6.64
CA LEU A 237 8.58 18.41 6.98
C LEU A 237 7.42 18.30 5.97
N GLN A 238 6.86 19.43 5.54
CA GLN A 238 5.81 19.45 4.51
C GLN A 238 6.33 18.95 3.15
N GLU A 239 7.60 19.22 2.81
CA GLU A 239 8.21 18.64 1.62
C GLU A 239 8.39 17.12 1.74
N MET A 240 8.82 16.62 2.89
CA MET A 240 8.93 15.17 3.16
C MET A 240 7.58 14.46 3.08
N ALA A 241 6.54 15.08 3.66
CA ALA A 241 5.17 14.60 3.57
C ALA A 241 4.70 14.48 2.11
N ARG A 242 5.00 15.50 1.29
CA ARG A 242 4.65 15.52 -0.13
C ARG A 242 5.44 14.51 -0.98
N LYS A 243 6.73 14.33 -0.69
CA LYS A 243 7.66 13.56 -1.53
C LYS A 243 7.69 12.08 -1.17
N TYR A 244 7.61 11.76 0.11
CA TYR A 244 7.77 10.40 0.64
C TYR A 244 6.53 9.90 1.40
N GLY A 245 5.47 10.72 1.48
CA GLY A 245 4.25 10.32 2.17
C GLY A 245 4.34 10.33 3.69
N LEU A 246 5.37 10.96 4.27
CA LEU A 246 5.52 11.14 5.71
C LEU A 246 4.24 11.73 6.31
N VAL A 247 3.72 11.06 7.33
CA VAL A 247 2.58 11.56 8.13
C VAL A 247 3.11 12.54 9.17
N LEU A 248 2.47 13.69 9.32
CA LEU A 248 2.83 14.69 10.33
C LEU A 248 1.72 14.71 11.39
N LEU A 249 2.07 14.43 12.65
CA LEU A 249 1.18 14.59 13.81
C LEU A 249 1.33 15.97 14.44
#